data_AF-I3RDJ3-F1
#
_entry.id   AF-I3RDJ3-F1
#
_cell.length_a   1.000
_cell.length_b   1.000
_cell.length_c   1.000
_cell.angle_alpha   90.00
_cell.angle_beta   90.00
_cell.angle_gamma   90.00
#
_symmetry.space_group_name_H-M   'P 1'
#
loop_
_entity.id
_entity.type
_entity.pdbx_description
1 polymer ?
#
loop_
_entity_poly.entity_id
_entity_poly.type
_entity_poly.pdbx_seq_one_letter_code
_entity_poly.pdbx_strand_id
1 'polypeptide(L)'
;MRRFPVSLLILLVLDALLLQLPYGFIPVALSVLLMFPQVSAVFLAILGVYLVVLRVTDVFGLALMSLAVLAFEIREMEKMKAPLSNYLYVLVAVALTFPLYLLVMLIPVPVSLEVTWVATLFIFVLYVFLRLSLFHG
;
A
#
# COMPACT_ATOMS: atom_id res chain seq x y z
N MET A 1 1.28 30.08 -2.47
CA MET A 1 1.30 29.00 -3.49
C MET A 1 0.76 27.72 -2.85
N ARG A 2 -0.46 27.29 -3.19
CA ARG A 2 -0.98 25.96 -2.79
C ARG A 2 -0.15 24.91 -3.53
N ARG A 3 0.78 24.25 -2.85
CA ARG A 3 1.44 23.05 -3.41
C ARG A 3 0.40 21.95 -3.47
N PHE A 4 0.21 21.35 -4.64
CA PHE A 4 -0.59 20.13 -4.75
C PHE A 4 0.08 19.06 -3.88
N PRO A 5 -0.64 18.43 -2.94
CA PRO A 5 -0.07 17.37 -2.13
C PRO A 5 0.25 16.17 -3.03
N VAL A 6 1.45 15.65 -2.89
CA VAL A 6 1.96 14.48 -3.64
C VAL A 6 1.08 13.27 -3.35
N SER A 7 0.51 13.17 -2.15
CA SER A 7 -0.44 12.12 -1.78
C SER A 7 -1.66 12.06 -2.69
N LEU A 8 -2.18 13.20 -3.17
CA LEU A 8 -3.31 13.22 -4.12
C LEU A 8 -2.92 12.70 -5.50
N LEU A 9 -1.70 12.97 -5.95
CA LEU A 9 -1.21 12.48 -7.23
C LEU A 9 -1.11 10.94 -7.18
N ILE A 10 -0.58 10.40 -6.09
CA ILE A 10 -0.47 8.95 -5.88
C ILE A 10 -1.86 8.31 -5.78
N LEU A 11 -2.80 8.95 -5.07
CA LEU A 11 -4.19 8.51 -5.03
C LEU A 11 -4.84 8.47 -6.41
N LEU A 12 -4.65 9.50 -7.24
CA LEU A 12 -5.18 9.52 -8.60
C LEU A 12 -4.61 8.38 -9.46
N VAL A 13 -3.32 8.07 -9.32
CA VAL A 13 -2.71 6.93 -10.01
C VAL A 13 -3.31 5.63 -9.50
N LEU A 14 -3.44 5.46 -8.18
CA LEU A 14 -4.08 4.29 -7.57
C LEU A 14 -5.50 4.10 -8.10
N ASP A 15 -6.32 5.16 -8.06
CA ASP A 15 -7.72 5.11 -8.50
C ASP A 15 -7.82 4.77 -9.99
N ALA A 16 -6.96 5.36 -10.83
CA ALA A 16 -6.91 5.07 -12.27
C ALA A 16 -6.58 3.60 -12.56
N LEU A 17 -5.69 2.99 -11.76
CA LEU A 17 -5.37 1.57 -11.87
C LEU A 17 -6.48 0.67 -11.32
N LEU A 18 -7.11 1.06 -10.21
CA LEU A 18 -8.23 0.34 -9.63
C LEU A 18 -9.42 0.25 -10.59
N LEU A 19 -9.70 1.30 -11.37
CA LEU A 19 -10.77 1.30 -12.37
C LEU A 19 -10.57 0.25 -13.48
N GLN A 20 -9.37 -0.29 -13.66
CA GLN A 20 -9.10 -1.35 -14.62
C GLN A 20 -9.56 -2.73 -14.10
N LEU A 21 -9.86 -2.86 -12.81
CA LEU A 21 -10.30 -4.11 -12.19
C LEU A 21 -11.84 -4.27 -12.24
N PRO A 22 -12.33 -5.53 -12.25
CA PRO A 22 -13.75 -5.82 -12.11
C PRO A 22 -14.34 -5.20 -10.84
N TYR A 23 -15.36 -4.37 -10.97
CA TYR A 23 -15.95 -3.62 -9.84
C TYR A 23 -14.98 -2.62 -9.17
N GLY A 24 -13.97 -2.15 -9.90
CA GLY A 24 -12.96 -1.20 -9.42
C GLY A 24 -13.51 0.14 -8.91
N PHE A 25 -14.73 0.50 -9.29
CA PHE A 25 -15.42 1.66 -8.74
C PHE A 25 -15.69 1.55 -7.22
N ILE A 26 -15.79 0.33 -6.68
CA ILE A 26 -16.00 0.10 -5.24
C ILE A 26 -14.77 0.53 -4.43
N PRO A 27 -13.56 -0.01 -4.67
CA PRO A 27 -12.37 0.44 -3.95
C PRO A 27 -12.03 1.90 -4.27
N VAL A 28 -12.34 2.43 -5.45
CA VAL A 28 -12.17 3.87 -5.74
C VAL A 28 -13.07 4.73 -4.85
N ALA A 29 -14.34 4.37 -4.67
CA ALA A 29 -15.21 5.11 -3.74
C ALA A 29 -14.69 5.04 -2.30
N LEU A 30 -14.11 3.91 -1.91
CA LEU A 30 -13.53 3.69 -0.59
C LEU A 30 -12.13 4.29 -0.41
N SER A 31 -11.42 4.67 -1.49
CA SER A 31 -10.07 5.23 -1.40
C SER A 31 -10.03 6.56 -0.64
N VAL A 32 -11.18 7.25 -0.54
CA VAL A 32 -11.34 8.43 0.31
C VAL A 32 -11.02 8.14 1.79
N LEU A 33 -11.16 6.90 2.25
CA LEU A 33 -10.80 6.48 3.61
C LEU A 33 -9.29 6.60 3.88
N LEU A 34 -8.43 6.53 2.85
CA LEU A 34 -6.99 6.79 2.99
C LEU A 34 -6.70 8.22 3.45
N MET A 35 -7.65 9.15 3.28
CA MET A 35 -7.50 10.52 3.77
C MET A 35 -7.56 10.63 5.30
N PHE A 36 -8.16 9.63 5.96
CA PHE A 36 -8.46 9.59 7.37
C PHE A 36 -7.64 8.49 8.09
N PRO A 37 -6.66 8.84 8.94
CA PRO A 37 -5.68 7.88 9.46
C PRO A 37 -6.27 6.81 10.37
N GLN A 38 -7.39 7.14 11.03
CA GLN A 38 -8.08 6.22 11.93
C GLN A 38 -8.73 5.04 11.18
N VAL A 39 -9.02 5.20 9.89
CA VAL A 39 -9.78 4.23 9.08
C VAL A 39 -9.03 3.80 7.81
N SER A 40 -7.84 4.33 7.54
CA SER A 40 -7.02 3.94 6.39
C SER A 40 -6.65 2.45 6.41
N ALA A 41 -6.38 1.89 7.60
CA ALA A 41 -6.13 0.46 7.77
C ALA A 41 -7.31 -0.41 7.31
N VAL A 42 -8.55 0.09 7.47
CA VAL A 42 -9.75 -0.61 7.00
C VAL A 42 -9.77 -0.67 5.48
N PHE A 43 -9.43 0.44 4.81
CA PHE A 43 -9.30 0.44 3.35
C PHE A 43 -8.21 -0.53 2.87
N LEU A 44 -7.03 -0.51 3.49
CA LEU A 44 -5.94 -1.42 3.11
C LEU A 44 -6.34 -2.89 3.28
N ALA A 45 -7.07 -3.22 4.35
CA ALA A 45 -7.60 -4.56 4.56
C ALA A 45 -8.64 -4.95 3.50
N ILE A 46 -9.60 -4.06 3.20
CA ILE A 46 -10.60 -4.28 2.14
C ILE A 46 -9.94 -4.46 0.79
N LEU A 47 -8.95 -3.61 0.45
CA LEU A 47 -8.21 -3.69 -0.80
C LEU A 47 -7.45 -5.02 -0.90
N GLY A 48 -6.78 -5.46 0.17
CA GLY A 48 -6.11 -6.75 0.22
C GLY A 48 -7.08 -7.92 -0.03
N VAL A 49 -8.22 -7.94 0.67
CA VAL A 49 -9.26 -8.96 0.48
C VAL A 49 -9.81 -8.94 -0.95
N TYR A 50 -10.09 -7.74 -1.47
CA TYR A 50 -10.60 -7.55 -2.83
C TYR A 50 -9.63 -8.11 -3.89
N LEU A 51 -8.33 -7.82 -3.78
CA LEU A 51 -7.32 -8.34 -4.69
C LEU A 51 -7.18 -9.86 -4.60
N VAL A 52 -7.25 -10.44 -3.39
CA VAL A 52 -7.26 -11.90 -3.18
C VAL A 52 -8.47 -12.56 -3.83
N VAL A 53 -9.67 -12.01 -3.60
CA VAL A 53 -10.93 -12.55 -4.16
C VAL A 53 -10.91 -12.54 -5.69
N LEU A 54 -10.34 -11.48 -6.28
CA LEU A 54 -10.16 -11.40 -7.73
C LEU A 54 -8.95 -12.16 -8.27
N ARG A 55 -8.18 -12.83 -7.39
CA ARG A 55 -6.93 -13.53 -7.72
C ARG A 55 -5.90 -12.65 -8.41
N VAL A 56 -5.90 -11.37 -8.09
CA VAL A 56 -4.90 -10.38 -8.53
C VAL A 56 -3.74 -10.43 -7.53
N THR A 57 -2.90 -11.45 -7.68
CA THR A 57 -1.81 -11.79 -6.74
C THR A 57 -0.42 -11.66 -7.37
N ASP A 58 -0.40 -11.11 -8.59
CA ASP A 58 0.77 -10.84 -9.39
C ASP A 58 1.41 -9.48 -9.04
N VAL A 59 2.36 -9.05 -9.87
CA VAL A 59 3.03 -7.76 -9.72
C VAL A 59 2.03 -6.59 -9.72
N PHE A 60 0.89 -6.73 -10.41
CA PHE A 60 -0.14 -5.70 -10.44
C PHE A 60 -0.84 -5.53 -9.08
N GLY A 61 -1.21 -6.64 -8.43
CA GLY A 61 -1.75 -6.60 -7.06
C GLY A 61 -0.77 -6.02 -6.06
N LEU A 62 0.52 -6.38 -6.18
CA LEU A 62 1.60 -5.80 -5.38
C LEU A 62 1.73 -4.29 -5.59
N ALA A 63 1.66 -3.83 -6.84
CA ALA A 63 1.75 -2.42 -7.18
C ALA A 63 0.58 -1.61 -6.61
N LEU A 64 -0.64 -2.14 -6.68
CA LEU A 64 -1.83 -1.51 -6.09
C LEU A 64 -1.72 -1.37 -4.57
N MET A 65 -1.33 -2.44 -3.88
CA MET A 65 -1.10 -2.39 -2.42
C MET A 65 0.01 -1.42 -2.05
N SER A 66 1.12 -1.45 -2.81
CA SER A 66 2.27 -0.56 -2.61
C SER A 66 1.89 0.91 -2.80
N LEU A 67 1.11 1.24 -3.83
CA LEU A 67 0.60 2.58 -4.07
C LEU A 67 -0.36 3.04 -2.97
N ALA A 68 -1.23 2.16 -2.48
CA ALA A 68 -2.16 2.48 -1.39
C ALA A 68 -1.41 2.80 -0.08
N VAL A 69 -0.42 1.99 0.29
CA VAL A 69 0.45 2.26 1.45
C VAL A 69 1.24 3.55 1.24
N LEU A 70 1.84 3.75 0.07
CA LEU A 70 2.60 4.94 -0.25
C LEU A 70 1.75 6.22 -0.17
N ALA A 71 0.52 6.18 -0.70
CA ALA A 71 -0.44 7.29 -0.62
C ALA A 71 -0.78 7.65 0.83
N PHE A 72 -1.00 6.65 1.67
CA PHE A 72 -1.27 6.82 3.09
C PHE A 72 -0.08 7.45 3.83
N GLU A 73 1.10 6.85 3.72
CA GLU A 73 2.30 7.30 4.44
C GLU A 73 2.73 8.70 4.01
N ILE A 74 2.72 9.00 2.71
CA ILE A 74 3.03 10.35 2.21
C ILE A 74 2.03 11.38 2.75
N ARG A 75 0.75 11.02 2.87
CA ARG A 75 -0.25 11.92 3.43
C ARG A 75 -0.03 12.19 4.91
N GLU A 76 0.34 11.18 5.69
CA GLU A 76 0.66 11.37 7.11
C GLU A 76 1.89 12.25 7.28
N MET A 77 2.94 12.02 6.48
CA MET A 77 4.13 12.86 6.46
C MET A 77 3.82 14.31 6.05
N GLU A 78 2.93 14.53 5.09
CA GLU A 78 2.47 15.87 4.69
C GLU A 78 1.73 16.58 5.82
N LYS A 79 0.85 15.87 6.55
CA LYS A 79 0.14 16.42 7.71
C LYS A 79 1.08 16.77 8.86
N MET A 80 2.05 15.91 9.14
CA MET A 80 3.03 16.09 10.21
C MET A 80 4.18 17.04 9.82
N LYS A 81 4.23 17.51 8.56
CA LYS A 81 5.34 18.32 8.01
C LYS A 81 6.71 17.67 8.24
N ALA A 82 6.77 16.35 8.02
CA ALA A 82 7.97 15.57 8.24
C ALA A 82 9.14 16.03 7.35
N PRO A 83 10.40 15.86 7.80
CA PRO A 83 11.57 16.16 6.98
C PRO A 83 11.63 15.28 5.73
N LEU A 84 12.28 15.79 4.67
CA LEU A 84 12.41 15.12 3.37
C LEU A 84 13.05 13.72 3.46
N SER A 85 13.90 13.47 4.47
CA SER A 85 14.49 12.17 4.74
C SER A 85 13.44 11.07 4.91
N ASN A 86 12.30 11.39 5.53
CA ASN A 86 11.27 10.40 5.84
C ASN A 86 10.57 9.91 4.57
N TYR A 87 10.42 10.79 3.58
CA TYR A 87 9.87 10.43 2.27
C TYR A 87 10.76 9.42 1.54
N LEU A 88 12.10 9.58 1.63
CA LEU A 88 13.05 8.64 1.05
C LEU A 88 12.94 7.26 1.70
N TYR A 89 12.81 7.18 3.02
CA TYR A 89 12.67 5.90 3.71
C TYR A 89 11.42 5.14 3.28
N VAL A 90 10.28 5.84 3.16
CA VAL A 90 9.03 5.21 2.70
C VAL A 90 9.16 4.74 1.25
N LEU A 91 9.78 5.54 0.38
CA LEU A 91 9.98 5.18 -1.02
C LEU A 91 10.89 3.95 -1.16
N VAL A 92 11.97 3.87 -0.38
CA VAL A 92 12.86 2.70 -0.33
C VAL A 92 12.12 1.48 0.22
N ALA A 93 11.35 1.62 1.30
CA ALA A 93 10.57 0.53 1.87
C ALA A 93 9.57 -0.04 0.86
N VAL A 94 8.87 0.83 0.13
CA VAL A 94 7.96 0.44 -0.94
C VAL A 94 8.72 -0.18 -2.13
N ALA A 95 9.87 0.35 -2.52
CA ALA A 95 10.66 -0.23 -3.60
C ALA A 95 11.18 -1.64 -3.25
N LEU A 96 11.48 -1.91 -1.97
CA LEU A 96 11.96 -3.21 -1.49
C LEU A 96 10.89 -4.31 -1.51
N THR A 97 9.60 -3.98 -1.64
CA THR A 97 8.55 -5.01 -1.76
C THR A 97 8.67 -5.80 -3.07
N PHE A 98 9.12 -5.17 -4.16
CA PHE A 98 9.31 -5.81 -5.46
C PHE A 98 10.41 -6.88 -5.48
N PRO A 99 11.65 -6.61 -5.05
CA PRO A 99 12.67 -7.65 -4.97
C PRO A 99 12.30 -8.74 -3.97
N LEU A 100 11.62 -8.40 -2.86
CA LEU A 100 11.12 -9.39 -1.91
C LEU A 100 10.09 -10.31 -2.57
N TYR A 101 9.16 -9.75 -3.35
CA TYR A 101 8.19 -10.54 -4.12
C TYR A 101 8.86 -11.50 -5.11
N LEU A 102 9.88 -11.02 -5.85
CA LEU A 102 10.65 -11.88 -6.76
C LEU A 102 11.37 -13.02 -6.01
N LEU A 103 11.95 -12.73 -4.85
CA LEU A 103 12.58 -13.74 -4.00
C LEU A 103 11.55 -14.79 -3.52
N VAL A 104 10.37 -14.36 -3.09
CA VAL A 104 9.30 -15.27 -2.65
C VAL A 104 8.81 -16.14 -3.81
N MET A 105 8.71 -15.58 -5.01
CA MET A 105 8.32 -16.32 -6.21
C MET A 105 9.33 -17.42 -6.61
N LEU A 106 10.60 -17.26 -6.23
CA LEU A 106 11.67 -18.24 -6.47
C LEU A 106 11.67 -19.39 -5.45
N ILE A 107 10.97 -19.26 -4.32
CA ILE A 107 10.88 -20.33 -3.32
C ILE A 107 9.82 -21.32 -3.78
N PRO A 108 10.17 -22.60 -4.03
CA PRO A 108 9.18 -23.62 -4.37
C PRO A 108 8.42 -24.00 -3.11
N VAL A 109 7.38 -23.23 -2.77
CA VAL A 109 6.49 -23.56 -1.65
C VAL A 109 5.45 -24.58 -2.15
N PRO A 110 5.41 -25.81 -1.59
CA PRO A 110 4.50 -26.87 -2.07
C PRO A 110 3.04 -26.63 -1.70
N VAL A 111 2.79 -25.68 -0.80
CA VAL A 111 1.45 -25.20 -0.47
C VAL A 111 1.21 -23.97 -1.33
N SER A 112 0.13 -23.96 -2.10
CA SER A 112 -0.41 -22.79 -2.79
C SER A 112 -0.94 -21.75 -1.77
N LEU A 113 -0.07 -21.35 -0.83
CA LEU A 113 -0.16 -20.08 -0.12
C LEU A 113 -0.04 -19.03 -1.22
N GLU A 114 -1.20 -18.61 -1.73
CA GLU A 114 -1.28 -17.53 -2.70
C GLU A 114 -0.40 -16.41 -2.18
N VAL A 115 0.59 -16.01 -2.98
CA VAL A 115 1.70 -15.11 -2.60
C VAL A 115 1.20 -13.84 -1.89
N THR A 116 -0.06 -13.47 -2.14
CA THR A 116 -0.87 -12.48 -1.45
C THR A 116 -0.97 -12.64 0.07
N TRP A 117 -1.10 -13.84 0.62
CA TRP A 117 -1.17 -14.05 2.08
C TRP A 117 0.15 -13.68 2.74
N VAL A 118 1.26 -14.11 2.12
CA VAL A 118 2.60 -13.79 2.58
C VAL A 118 2.87 -12.30 2.43
N ALA A 119 2.51 -11.70 1.30
CA ALA A 119 2.66 -10.27 1.05
C ALA A 119 1.81 -9.42 2.01
N THR A 120 0.55 -9.81 2.26
CA THR A 120 -0.36 -9.12 3.19
C THR A 120 0.17 -9.18 4.61
N LEU A 121 0.67 -10.34 5.04
CA LEU A 121 1.28 -10.50 6.35
C LEU A 121 2.56 -9.66 6.46
N PHE A 122 3.38 -9.61 5.42
CA PHE A 122 4.58 -8.77 5.39
C PHE A 122 4.25 -7.28 5.46
N ILE A 123 3.24 -6.83 4.73
CA ILE A 123 2.76 -5.44 4.76
C ILE A 123 2.24 -5.09 6.16
N PHE A 124 1.51 -6.01 6.81
CA PHE A 124 1.02 -5.81 8.17
C PHE A 124 2.17 -5.70 9.19
N VAL A 125 3.19 -6.56 9.05
CA VAL A 125 4.38 -6.53 9.91
C VAL A 125 5.15 -5.22 9.70
N LEU A 126 5.35 -4.79 8.45
CA LEU A 126 5.97 -3.51 8.11
C LEU A 126 5.20 -2.32 8.69
N TYR A 127 3.86 -2.33 8.59
CA TYR A 127 3.00 -1.29 9.15
C TYR A 127 3.14 -1.21 10.67
N VAL A 128 3.13 -2.36 11.37
CA VAL A 128 3.33 -2.40 12.83
C VAL A 128 4.72 -1.87 13.19
N PHE A 129 5.74 -2.24 12.43
CA PHE A 129 7.12 -1.80 12.67
C PHE A 129 7.28 -0.27 12.50
N LEU A 130 6.73 0.28 11.41
CA LEU A 130 6.71 1.73 11.17
C LEU A 130 5.97 2.48 12.29
N ARG A 131 4.83 1.94 12.73
CA ARG A 131 4.04 2.53 13.81
C ARG A 131 4.78 2.52 15.14
N LEU A 132 5.46 1.42 15.48
CA LEU A 132 6.29 1.33 16.68
C LEU A 132 7.48 2.28 16.64
N SER A 133 8.11 2.43 15.47
CA SER A 133 9.21 3.36 15.23
C SER A 133 8.78 4.82 15.41
N LEU A 134 7.57 5.19 14.98
CA LEU A 134 7.04 6.55 15.14
C LEU A 134 6.64 6.90 16.59
N PHE A 135 6.38 5.91 17.44
CA PHE A 135 6.00 6.11 18.85
C PHE A 135 7.18 6.15 19.82
N HIS A 136 8.38 5.71 19.39
CA HIS A 136 9.58 5.63 20.24
C HIS A 136 10.72 6.56 19.78
N GLY A 137 10.48 7.44 18.80
CA GLY A 137 11.40 8.50 18.37
C GLY A 137 10.81 9.87 18.64
#